data_AF-A0AAW5KRN4-F1
#
_entry.id   AF-A0AAW5KRN4-F1
#
_cell.length_a   1.000
_cell.length_b   1.000
_cell.length_c   1.000
_cell.angle_alpha   90.00
_cell.angle_beta   90.00
_cell.angle_gamma   90.00
#
_symmetry.space_group_name_H-M   'P 1'
#
loop_
_entity.id
_entity.type
_entity.pdbx_description
1 polymer ?
#
loop_
_entity_poly.entity_id
_entity_poly.type
_entity_poly.pdbx_seq_one_letter_code
_entity_poly.pdbx_strand_id
1 'polypeptide(L)'
;MEDKITLGKFIQSKRKELGLSQKDLAKELYVTESAVSKWERGVSYPDITMISGLCRVLGISEHELCTASEDNQQREAEFMARSYKSFVRGYTIITGIGYLAAIIPSFIYNVAHGGIGWFMVLITSLMLTFSFINVPVLVKKNRALWTLGSATVSLMLLYVAGCVYSHGDWFVMATLGTLLGEAIIFLPFVLRSEQLEKYVRNCKGLICMAADSVLTFACVIYGTLKYGDVVDLRDGMLATVACVALVWAVFLIIRYLKVNGFFKCALCFAASVVWVAAMTVLSNAWNGMKLSEIVSVKGADNSRYDVIVCLCLAGVAAVLAIAGAVYKFVRKKPQDR
;
A
#
# COMPACT_ATOMS: atom_id res chain seq x y z
N MET A 1 7.69 -30.43 17.54
CA MET A 1 8.52 -29.50 18.34
C MET A 1 8.74 -28.24 17.51
N GLU A 2 7.83 -27.26 17.60
CA GLU A 2 7.86 -26.10 16.70
C GLU A 2 8.67 -24.91 17.21
N ASP A 3 9.20 -24.92 18.45
CA ASP A 3 9.99 -23.82 19.00
C ASP A 3 11.20 -24.26 19.84
N LYS A 4 12.40 -23.84 19.39
CA LYS A 4 13.69 -24.20 19.99
C LYS A 4 13.91 -23.50 21.32
N ILE A 5 13.40 -22.27 21.45
CA ILE A 5 13.66 -21.40 22.59
C ILE A 5 12.93 -21.95 23.82
N THR A 6 11.70 -22.42 23.64
CA THR A 6 10.88 -22.92 24.74
C THR A 6 11.38 -24.24 25.30
N LEU A 7 11.78 -25.16 24.41
CA LEU A 7 12.45 -26.41 24.82
C LEU A 7 13.76 -26.12 25.56
N GLY A 8 14.56 -25.18 25.05
CA GLY A 8 15.80 -24.73 25.69
C GLY A 8 15.60 -24.18 27.10
N LYS A 9 14.60 -23.31 27.28
CA LYS A 9 14.22 -22.76 28.60
C LYS A 9 13.78 -23.86 29.57
N PHE A 10 13.03 -24.87 29.09
CA PHE A 10 12.58 -25.98 29.92
C PHE A 10 13.75 -26.87 30.37
N ILE A 11 14.65 -27.24 29.45
CA ILE A 11 15.90 -27.97 29.77
C ILE A 11 16.70 -27.19 30.83
N GLN A 12 16.81 -25.87 30.66
CA GLN A 12 17.49 -25.01 31.62
C GLN A 12 16.82 -25.00 33.00
N SER A 13 15.48 -24.94 33.08
CA SER A 13 14.77 -24.95 34.37
C SER A 13 14.99 -26.26 35.11
N LYS A 14 14.83 -27.40 34.43
CA LYS A 14 15.02 -28.73 35.01
C LYS A 14 16.46 -28.97 35.45
N ARG A 15 17.44 -28.54 34.65
CA ARG A 15 18.85 -28.59 35.05
C ARG A 15 19.10 -27.80 36.34
N LYS A 16 18.54 -26.58 36.45
CA LYS A 16 18.68 -25.73 37.65
C LYS A 16 17.95 -26.29 38.87
N GLU A 17 16.77 -26.90 38.69
CA GLU A 17 16.04 -27.60 39.75
C GLU A 17 16.86 -28.76 40.37
N LEU A 18 17.67 -29.42 39.54
CA LEU A 18 18.60 -30.49 39.96
C LEU A 18 19.95 -29.96 40.46
N GLY A 19 20.16 -28.64 40.48
CA GLY A 19 21.42 -28.02 40.92
C GLY A 19 22.63 -28.25 39.99
N LEU A 20 22.40 -28.76 38.78
CA LEU A 20 23.47 -29.08 37.81
C LEU A 20 23.96 -27.82 37.09
N SER A 21 25.26 -27.68 36.82
CA SER A 21 25.79 -26.67 35.89
C SER A 21 25.65 -27.11 34.43
N GLN A 22 25.81 -26.20 33.46
CA GLN A 22 25.83 -26.57 32.03
C GLN A 22 26.94 -27.60 31.73
N LYS A 23 28.08 -27.48 32.43
CA LYS A 23 29.20 -28.39 32.34
C LYS A 23 28.87 -29.78 32.91
N ASP A 24 28.11 -29.84 34.00
CA ASP A 24 27.71 -31.12 34.62
C ASP A 24 26.71 -31.86 33.73
N LEU A 25 25.71 -31.16 33.20
CA LEU A 25 24.75 -31.75 32.25
C LEU A 25 25.44 -32.22 30.96
N ALA A 26 26.42 -31.44 30.46
CA ALA A 26 27.20 -31.81 29.29
C ALA A 26 28.04 -33.08 29.52
N LYS A 27 28.60 -33.22 30.73
CA LYS A 27 29.39 -34.40 31.13
C LYS A 27 28.54 -35.67 31.20
N GLU A 28 27.35 -35.59 31.81
CA GLU A 28 26.42 -36.73 31.91
C GLU A 28 25.88 -37.19 30.55
N LEU A 29 25.75 -36.27 29.59
CA LEU A 29 25.25 -36.54 28.24
C LEU A 29 26.36 -36.79 27.21
N TYR A 30 27.63 -36.76 27.61
CA TYR A 30 28.80 -36.90 26.71
C TYR A 30 28.80 -35.88 25.55
N VAL A 31 28.38 -34.66 25.81
CA VAL A 31 28.38 -33.55 24.84
C VAL A 31 29.23 -32.38 25.32
N THR A 32 29.45 -31.40 24.44
CA THR A 32 30.16 -30.18 24.82
C THR A 32 29.24 -29.25 25.62
N GLU A 33 29.80 -28.50 26.58
CA GLU A 33 29.09 -27.43 27.29
C GLU A 33 28.50 -26.39 26.31
N SER A 34 29.20 -26.14 25.21
CA SER A 34 28.73 -25.27 24.13
C SER A 34 27.49 -25.81 23.41
N ALA A 35 27.29 -27.13 23.35
CA ALA A 35 26.08 -27.74 22.80
C ALA A 35 24.88 -27.50 23.72
N VAL A 36 25.04 -27.77 25.02
CA VAL A 36 24.01 -27.48 26.04
C VAL A 36 23.64 -26.00 26.06
N SER A 37 24.64 -25.11 26.01
CA SER A 37 24.41 -23.66 25.91
C SER A 37 23.65 -23.25 24.65
N LYS A 38 23.87 -23.93 23.52
CA LYS A 38 23.12 -23.69 22.27
C LYS A 38 21.68 -24.20 22.38
N TRP A 39 21.45 -25.33 23.05
CA TRP A 39 20.10 -25.84 23.31
C TRP A 39 19.31 -24.92 24.22
N GLU A 40 19.88 -24.53 25.37
CA GLU A 40 19.21 -23.66 26.34
C GLU A 40 18.86 -22.28 25.77
N ARG A 41 19.65 -21.78 24.81
CA ARG A 41 19.39 -20.51 24.11
C ARG A 41 18.50 -20.65 22.87
N GLY A 42 18.06 -21.87 22.54
CA GLY A 42 17.24 -22.13 21.35
C GLY A 42 17.96 -21.99 20.01
N VAL A 43 19.30 -22.03 20.00
CA VAL A 43 20.11 -21.96 18.77
C VAL A 43 20.06 -23.28 17.99
N SER A 44 20.04 -24.41 18.69
CA SER A 44 19.96 -25.76 18.11
C SER A 44 19.09 -26.68 18.95
N TYR A 45 18.63 -27.80 18.37
CA TYR A 45 17.98 -28.87 19.12
C TYR A 45 19.00 -29.88 19.63
N PRO A 46 18.69 -30.61 20.73
CA PRO A 46 19.32 -31.89 21.00
C PRO A 46 19.00 -32.84 19.84
N ASP A 47 19.97 -33.66 19.46
CA ASP A 47 19.71 -34.72 18.48
C ASP A 47 18.65 -35.69 19.03
N ILE A 48 17.81 -36.25 18.15
CA ILE A 48 16.71 -37.14 18.53
C ILE A 48 17.22 -38.36 19.30
N THR A 49 18.43 -38.82 18.97
CA THR A 49 19.14 -39.92 19.63
C THR A 49 19.50 -39.61 21.09
N MET A 50 19.56 -38.33 21.47
CA MET A 50 19.95 -37.89 22.80
C MET A 50 18.76 -37.54 23.70
N ILE A 51 17.54 -37.54 23.17
CA ILE A 51 16.34 -37.16 23.94
C ILE A 51 16.11 -38.10 25.11
N SER A 52 16.21 -39.41 24.91
CA SER A 52 16.04 -40.39 25.98
C SER A 52 17.10 -40.26 27.07
N GLY A 53 18.35 -39.95 26.70
CA GLY A 53 19.45 -39.67 27.63
C GLY A 53 19.24 -38.38 28.42
N LEU A 54 18.83 -37.32 27.74
CA LEU A 54 18.48 -36.02 28.33
C LEU A 54 17.33 -36.15 29.34
N CYS A 55 16.26 -36.86 28.98
CA CYS A 55 15.13 -37.16 29.85
C CYS A 55 15.56 -37.93 31.11
N ARG A 56 16.43 -38.94 30.96
CA ARG A 56 16.96 -39.72 32.08
C ARG A 56 17.77 -38.88 33.05
N VAL A 57 18.67 -38.02 32.57
CA VAL A 57 19.50 -37.15 33.43
C VAL A 57 18.65 -36.08 34.11
N LEU A 58 17.64 -35.55 33.42
CA LEU A 58 16.72 -34.55 33.95
C LEU A 58 15.58 -35.13 34.81
N GLY A 59 15.46 -36.47 34.89
CA GLY A 59 14.43 -37.14 35.69
C GLY A 59 13.00 -36.95 35.20
N ILE A 60 12.81 -36.71 33.90
CA ILE A 60 11.51 -36.42 33.26
C ILE A 60 11.17 -37.47 32.20
N SER A 61 9.90 -37.64 31.87
CA SER A 61 9.51 -38.48 30.74
C SER A 61 9.67 -37.77 29.40
N GLU A 62 9.81 -38.52 28.30
CA GLU A 62 9.82 -37.94 26.95
C GLU A 62 8.51 -37.22 26.63
N HIS A 63 7.38 -37.75 27.13
CA HIS A 63 6.08 -37.11 27.04
C HIS A 63 6.07 -35.77 27.78
N GLU A 64 6.60 -35.71 29.00
CA GLU A 64 6.71 -34.48 29.78
C GLU A 64 7.61 -33.44 29.11
N LEU A 65 8.73 -33.85 28.50
CA LEU A 65 9.60 -32.97 27.72
C LEU A 65 8.84 -32.29 26.57
N CYS A 66 7.98 -33.05 25.88
CA CYS A 66 7.20 -32.52 24.75
C CYS A 66 6.06 -31.61 25.25
N THR A 67 5.29 -32.05 26.25
CA THR A 67 4.09 -31.34 26.73
C THR A 67 4.44 -30.05 27.46
N ALA A 68 5.51 -30.05 28.27
CA ALA A 68 5.93 -28.85 29.00
C ALA A 68 6.45 -27.74 28.07
N SER A 69 6.99 -28.12 26.91
CA SER A 69 7.39 -27.16 25.88
C SER A 69 6.17 -26.46 25.26
N GLU A 70 5.07 -27.20 25.01
CA GLU A 70 3.82 -26.67 24.47
C GLU A 70 3.08 -25.80 25.51
N ASP A 71 3.00 -26.26 26.77
CA ASP A 71 2.39 -25.51 27.88
C ASP A 71 3.07 -24.15 28.11
N ASN A 72 4.40 -24.10 28.06
CA ASN A 72 5.13 -22.86 28.27
C ASN A 72 4.96 -21.90 27.08
N GLN A 73 4.89 -22.41 25.84
CA GLN A 73 4.52 -21.60 24.68
C GLN A 73 3.11 -21.02 24.81
N GLN A 74 2.16 -21.83 25.26
CA GLN A 74 0.78 -21.40 25.43
C GLN A 74 0.65 -20.34 26.53
N ARG A 75 1.35 -20.50 27.67
CA ARG A 75 1.41 -19.47 28.73
C ARG A 75 2.05 -18.18 28.25
N GLU A 76 3.16 -18.25 27.50
CA GLU A 76 3.81 -17.07 26.93
C GLU A 76 2.86 -16.37 25.93
N ALA A 77 2.19 -17.11 25.05
CA ALA A 77 1.21 -16.57 24.10
C ALA A 77 0.00 -15.94 24.82
N GLU A 78 -0.52 -16.56 25.88
CA GLU A 78 -1.59 -16.01 26.70
C GLU A 78 -1.15 -14.74 27.45
N PHE A 79 0.05 -14.72 28.02
CA PHE A 79 0.60 -13.55 28.68
C PHE A 79 0.74 -12.39 27.69
N MET A 80 1.29 -12.64 26.51
CA MET A 80 1.41 -11.65 25.44
C MET A 80 0.04 -11.16 24.97
N ALA A 81 -0.95 -12.05 24.83
CA ALA A 81 -2.31 -11.67 24.47
C ALA A 81 -3.00 -10.83 25.57
N ARG A 82 -2.80 -11.17 26.85
CA ARG A 82 -3.31 -10.39 27.99
C ARG A 82 -2.66 -9.02 28.07
N SER A 83 -1.33 -8.96 27.96
CA SER A 83 -0.55 -7.72 27.95
C SER A 83 -0.95 -6.82 26.77
N TYR A 84 -1.12 -7.39 25.58
CA TYR A 84 -1.63 -6.68 24.41
C TYR A 84 -3.04 -6.13 24.64
N LYS A 85 -3.96 -6.94 25.19
CA LYS A 85 -5.33 -6.48 25.52
C LYS A 85 -5.32 -5.35 26.54
N SER A 86 -4.50 -5.43 27.59
CA SER A 86 -4.39 -4.35 28.57
C SER A 86 -3.78 -3.09 27.98
N PHE A 87 -2.78 -3.23 27.11
CA PHE A 87 -2.20 -2.11 26.37
C PHE A 87 -3.23 -1.44 25.46
N VAL A 88 -3.94 -2.21 24.62
CA VAL A 88 -4.98 -1.69 23.73
C VAL A 88 -6.10 -1.02 24.51
N ARG A 89 -6.52 -1.58 25.64
CA ARG A 89 -7.52 -0.97 26.52
C ARG A 89 -7.03 0.37 27.08
N GLY A 90 -5.81 0.41 27.62
CA GLY A 90 -5.20 1.64 28.14
C GLY A 90 -5.06 2.71 27.06
N TYR A 91 -4.53 2.33 25.90
CA TYR A 91 -4.41 3.20 24.73
C TYR A 91 -5.76 3.79 24.30
N THR A 92 -6.79 2.94 24.14
CA THR A 92 -8.13 3.38 23.71
C THR A 92 -8.78 4.32 24.73
N ILE A 93 -8.56 4.09 26.03
CA ILE A 93 -9.03 4.99 27.10
C ILE A 93 -8.29 6.32 27.03
N ILE A 94 -6.96 6.32 26.89
CA ILE A 94 -6.16 7.56 26.83
C ILE A 94 -6.57 8.40 25.62
N THR A 95 -6.67 7.79 24.43
CA THR A 95 -7.13 8.49 23.22
C THR A 95 -8.58 8.96 23.36
N GLY A 96 -9.46 8.16 23.98
CA GLY A 96 -10.85 8.53 24.28
C GLY A 96 -10.95 9.74 25.21
N ILE A 97 -10.15 9.78 26.28
CA ILE A 97 -10.05 10.94 27.17
C ILE A 97 -9.54 12.16 26.40
N GLY A 98 -8.55 12.00 25.53
CA GLY A 98 -8.06 13.07 24.67
C GLY A 98 -9.14 13.65 23.75
N TYR A 99 -9.97 12.80 23.14
CA TYR A 99 -11.11 13.26 22.34
C TYR A 99 -12.17 13.98 23.18
N LEU A 100 -12.51 13.45 24.35
CA LEU A 100 -13.46 14.10 25.26
C LEU A 100 -12.93 15.45 25.75
N ALA A 101 -11.64 15.56 26.04
CA ALA A 101 -10.99 16.81 26.44
C ALA A 101 -11.02 17.87 25.33
N ALA A 102 -11.06 17.47 24.05
CA ALA A 102 -11.27 18.40 22.93
C ALA A 102 -12.75 18.74 22.71
N ILE A 103 -13.65 17.75 22.83
CA ILE A 103 -15.08 17.91 22.54
C ILE A 103 -15.78 18.73 23.63
N ILE A 104 -15.53 18.46 24.92
CA ILE A 104 -16.28 19.07 26.03
C ILE A 104 -16.10 20.59 26.09
N PRO A 105 -14.88 21.16 26.09
CA PRO A 105 -14.71 22.62 26.11
C PRO A 105 -15.28 23.28 24.86
N SER A 106 -15.08 22.65 23.70
CA SER A 106 -15.57 23.14 22.41
C SER A 106 -17.11 23.16 22.36
N PHE A 107 -17.76 22.15 22.95
CA PHE A 107 -19.20 22.08 23.07
C PHE A 107 -19.76 23.16 24.01
N ILE A 108 -19.13 23.36 25.17
CA ILE A 108 -19.51 24.43 26.11
C ILE A 108 -19.40 25.80 25.44
N TYR A 109 -18.28 26.05 24.74
CA TYR A 109 -18.08 27.28 23.97
C TYR A 109 -19.16 27.47 22.90
N ASN A 110 -19.52 26.40 22.19
CA ASN A 110 -20.56 26.40 21.17
C ASN A 110 -21.92 26.82 21.75
N VAL A 111 -22.35 26.17 22.83
CA VAL A 111 -23.63 26.44 23.49
C VAL A 111 -23.68 27.88 24.01
N ALA A 112 -22.56 28.42 24.48
CA ALA A 112 -22.48 29.79 25.00
C ALA A 112 -22.59 30.87 23.90
N HIS A 113 -22.14 30.59 22.67
CA HIS A 113 -22.04 31.60 21.59
C HIS A 113 -22.97 31.33 20.39
N GLY A 114 -23.72 30.23 20.39
CA GLY A 114 -24.76 29.93 19.40
C GLY A 114 -24.27 29.56 17.99
N GLY A 115 -22.96 29.32 17.79
CA GLY A 115 -22.37 29.05 16.48
C GLY A 115 -22.10 27.57 16.21
N ILE A 116 -23.04 26.85 15.57
CA ILE A 116 -22.93 25.39 15.33
C ILE A 116 -21.76 25.00 14.40
N GLY A 117 -21.39 25.87 13.46
CA GLY A 117 -20.48 25.52 12.35
C GLY A 117 -19.08 25.07 12.77
N TRP A 118 -18.41 25.79 13.68
CA TRP A 118 -17.03 25.47 14.08
C TRP A 118 -16.92 24.12 14.83
N PHE A 119 -17.93 23.79 15.64
CA PHE A 119 -17.96 22.53 16.38
C PHE A 119 -18.15 21.31 15.48
N MET A 120 -18.91 21.45 14.40
CA MET A 120 -19.07 20.37 13.41
C MET A 120 -17.74 20.06 12.69
N VAL A 121 -16.95 21.08 12.37
CA VAL A 121 -15.61 20.90 11.80
C VAL A 121 -14.68 20.20 12.80
N LEU A 122 -14.75 20.58 14.08
CA LEU A 122 -14.00 19.89 15.14
C LEU A 122 -14.37 18.41 15.24
N ILE A 123 -15.66 18.05 15.35
CA ILE A 123 -16.08 16.64 15.46
C ILE A 123 -15.60 15.83 14.25
N THR A 124 -15.81 16.33 13.05
CA THR A 124 -15.46 15.60 11.81
C THR A 124 -13.95 15.45 11.65
N SER A 125 -13.14 16.43 12.09
CA SER A 125 -11.67 16.28 12.15
C SER A 125 -11.22 15.25 13.19
N LEU A 126 -11.91 15.16 14.33
CA LEU A 126 -11.65 14.13 15.34
C LEU A 126 -12.05 12.74 14.83
N MET A 127 -13.12 12.60 14.03
CA MET A 127 -13.47 11.35 13.35
C MET A 127 -12.38 10.90 12.37
N LEU A 128 -11.79 11.84 11.62
CA LEU A 128 -10.66 11.54 10.75
C LEU A 128 -9.44 11.08 11.54
N THR A 129 -9.15 11.75 12.65
CA THR A 129 -8.08 11.36 13.57
C THR A 129 -8.32 9.97 14.17
N PHE A 130 -9.55 9.68 14.58
CA PHE A 130 -9.96 8.38 15.09
C PHE A 130 -9.76 7.27 14.04
N SER A 131 -10.03 7.56 12.77
CA SER A 131 -9.84 6.63 11.66
C SER A 131 -8.39 6.16 11.54
N PHE A 132 -7.40 7.06 11.67
CA PHE A 132 -5.99 6.67 11.60
C PHE A 132 -5.44 6.07 12.89
N ILE A 133 -5.90 6.54 14.06
CA ILE A 133 -5.32 6.20 15.36
C ILE A 133 -5.95 4.94 15.97
N ASN A 134 -7.28 4.77 15.86
CA ASN A 134 -8.01 3.74 16.61
C ASN A 134 -8.49 2.60 15.72
N VAL A 135 -8.96 2.87 14.50
CA VAL A 135 -9.49 1.81 13.61
C VAL A 135 -8.48 0.69 13.31
N PRO A 136 -7.17 0.96 13.04
CA PRO A 136 -6.21 -0.14 12.83
C PRO A 136 -6.04 -1.06 14.04
N VAL A 137 -6.26 -0.53 15.25
CA VAL A 137 -6.10 -1.24 16.52
C VAL A 137 -7.37 -2.02 16.87
N LEU A 138 -8.55 -1.44 16.60
CA LEU A 138 -9.85 -2.03 16.92
C LEU A 138 -10.26 -3.13 15.93
N VAL A 139 -9.83 -3.02 14.67
CA VAL A 139 -10.22 -3.96 13.60
C VAL A 139 -9.28 -5.18 13.55
N LYS A 140 -9.86 -6.38 13.54
CA LYS A 140 -9.09 -7.64 13.54
C LYS A 140 -8.60 -8.08 12.16
N LYS A 141 -9.42 -7.89 11.11
CA LYS A 141 -9.14 -8.34 9.73
C LYS A 141 -9.16 -7.18 8.76
N ASN A 142 -8.31 -7.21 7.73
CA ASN A 142 -8.21 -6.17 6.69
C ASN A 142 -8.06 -4.74 7.25
N ARG A 143 -7.19 -4.58 8.27
CA ARG A 143 -6.97 -3.31 8.99
C ARG A 143 -6.80 -2.12 8.05
N ALA A 144 -5.90 -2.25 7.07
CA ALA A 144 -5.63 -1.19 6.10
C ALA A 144 -6.88 -0.76 5.30
N LEU A 145 -7.71 -1.72 4.87
CA LEU A 145 -8.91 -1.42 4.08
C LEU A 145 -9.97 -0.70 4.91
N TRP A 146 -10.21 -1.15 6.15
CA TRP A 146 -11.17 -0.49 7.04
C TRP A 146 -10.69 0.88 7.48
N THR A 147 -9.40 1.05 7.77
CA THR A 147 -8.80 2.34 8.09
C THR A 147 -8.88 3.32 6.92
N LEU A 148 -8.56 2.88 5.71
CA LEU A 148 -8.69 3.73 4.51
C LEU A 148 -10.16 4.11 4.28
N GLY A 149 -11.08 3.15 4.28
CA GLY A 149 -12.50 3.42 4.06
C GLY A 149 -13.10 4.34 5.13
N SER A 150 -12.77 4.15 6.41
CA SER A 150 -13.27 5.04 7.47
C SER A 150 -12.64 6.43 7.41
N ALA A 151 -11.36 6.54 7.01
CA ALA A 151 -10.68 7.80 6.80
C ALA A 151 -11.30 8.58 5.63
N THR A 152 -11.55 7.94 4.49
CA THR A 152 -12.25 8.54 3.34
C THR A 152 -13.62 9.07 3.76
N VAL A 153 -14.43 8.27 4.47
CA VAL A 153 -15.76 8.71 4.94
C VAL A 153 -15.65 9.90 5.90
N SER A 154 -14.73 9.85 6.84
CA SER A 154 -14.51 10.94 7.80
C SER A 154 -14.02 12.22 7.12
N LEU A 155 -13.17 12.10 6.10
CA LEU A 155 -12.70 13.23 5.29
C LEU A 155 -13.83 13.87 4.49
N MET A 156 -14.73 13.07 3.90
CA MET A 156 -15.91 13.59 3.20
C MET A 156 -16.83 14.35 4.17
N LEU A 157 -17.06 13.81 5.38
CA LEU A 157 -17.83 14.51 6.41
C LEU A 157 -17.15 15.82 6.83
N LEU A 158 -15.81 15.84 6.92
CA LEU A 158 -15.05 17.05 7.21
C LEU A 158 -15.21 18.11 6.11
N TYR A 159 -15.25 17.72 4.83
CA TYR A 159 -15.56 18.65 3.75
C TYR A 159 -16.98 19.19 3.82
N VAL A 160 -17.98 18.36 4.14
CA VAL A 160 -19.35 18.83 4.36
C VAL A 160 -19.38 19.86 5.50
N ALA A 161 -18.78 19.54 6.64
CA ALA A 161 -18.73 20.45 7.79
C ALA A 161 -18.02 21.77 7.45
N GLY A 162 -16.89 21.70 6.74
CA GLY A 162 -16.14 22.87 6.28
C GLY A 162 -16.92 23.74 5.30
N CYS A 163 -17.68 23.14 4.39
CA CYS A 163 -18.53 23.87 3.45
C CYS A 163 -19.70 24.57 4.16
N VAL A 164 -20.36 23.89 5.10
CA VAL A 164 -21.40 24.50 5.94
C VAL A 164 -20.85 25.65 6.76
N TYR A 165 -19.63 25.51 7.31
CA TYR A 165 -18.98 26.56 8.10
C TYR A 165 -18.55 27.78 7.27
N SER A 166 -18.00 27.55 6.07
CA SER A 166 -17.52 28.63 5.20
C SER A 166 -18.60 29.24 4.30
N HIS A 167 -19.82 28.68 4.31
CA HIS A 167 -20.90 29.01 3.37
C HIS A 167 -20.44 28.94 1.90
N GLY A 168 -19.53 28.02 1.59
CA GLY A 168 -18.91 27.88 0.28
C GLY A 168 -19.32 26.59 -0.43
N ASP A 169 -19.41 26.64 -1.76
CA ASP A 169 -19.85 25.50 -2.58
C ASP A 169 -18.69 24.61 -3.06
N TRP A 170 -17.54 24.62 -2.38
CA TRP A 170 -16.32 23.92 -2.84
C TRP A 170 -16.32 22.40 -2.56
N PHE A 171 -17.34 21.88 -1.87
CA PHE A 171 -17.47 20.47 -1.45
C PHE A 171 -17.21 19.48 -2.57
N VAL A 172 -17.92 19.64 -3.70
CA VAL A 172 -17.90 18.67 -4.80
C VAL A 172 -16.52 18.66 -5.46
N MET A 173 -15.90 19.83 -5.66
CA MET A 173 -14.57 19.90 -6.26
C MET A 173 -13.51 19.25 -5.36
N ALA A 174 -13.54 19.52 -4.05
CA ALA A 174 -12.64 18.88 -3.10
C ALA A 174 -12.85 17.36 -3.05
N THR A 175 -14.10 16.91 -3.05
CA THR A 175 -14.46 15.48 -3.06
C THR A 175 -13.95 14.78 -4.31
N LEU A 176 -14.18 15.33 -5.51
CA LEU A 176 -13.74 14.71 -6.75
C LEU A 176 -12.22 14.63 -6.83
N GLY A 177 -11.50 15.72 -6.50
CA GLY A 177 -10.04 15.74 -6.54
C GLY A 177 -9.39 14.77 -5.55
N THR A 178 -9.95 14.67 -4.34
CA THR A 178 -9.44 13.75 -3.31
C THR A 178 -9.76 12.30 -3.60
N LEU A 179 -10.97 11.98 -4.07
CA LEU A 179 -11.33 10.63 -4.50
C LEU A 179 -10.47 10.18 -5.68
N LEU A 180 -10.15 11.08 -6.63
CA LEU A 180 -9.21 10.77 -7.72
C LEU A 180 -7.83 10.41 -7.17
N GLY A 181 -7.28 11.20 -6.25
CA GLY A 181 -5.99 10.92 -5.62
C GLY A 181 -5.98 9.60 -4.84
N GLU A 182 -7.02 9.35 -4.04
CA GLU A 182 -7.18 8.11 -3.29
C GLU A 182 -7.36 6.89 -4.22
N ALA A 183 -8.10 7.03 -5.32
CA ALA A 183 -8.30 5.96 -6.29
C ALA A 183 -6.96 5.56 -6.94
N ILE A 184 -6.21 6.53 -7.45
CA ILE A 184 -4.91 6.27 -8.12
C ILE A 184 -3.95 5.51 -7.19
N ILE A 185 -3.88 5.90 -5.92
CA ILE A 185 -2.93 5.33 -4.97
C ILE A 185 -3.43 4.02 -4.37
N PHE A 186 -4.67 3.99 -3.86
CA PHE A 186 -5.15 2.91 -3.00
C PHE A 186 -6.04 1.89 -3.70
N LEU A 187 -6.73 2.24 -4.78
CA LEU A 187 -7.64 1.33 -5.47
C LEU A 187 -6.95 0.03 -5.94
N PRO A 188 -5.71 0.03 -6.49
CA PRO A 188 -5.02 -1.20 -6.87
C PRO A 188 -4.81 -2.18 -5.70
N PHE A 189 -4.62 -1.66 -4.49
CA PHE A 189 -4.46 -2.45 -3.27
C PHE A 189 -5.82 -2.93 -2.73
N VAL A 190 -6.82 -2.04 -2.75
CA VAL A 190 -8.19 -2.35 -2.31
C VAL A 190 -8.78 -3.49 -3.16
N LEU A 191 -8.62 -3.47 -4.48
CA LEU A 191 -9.10 -4.52 -5.38
C LEU A 191 -8.38 -5.87 -5.22
N ARG A 192 -7.22 -5.90 -4.53
CA ARG A 192 -6.51 -7.13 -4.17
C ARG A 192 -6.89 -7.68 -2.80
N SER A 193 -7.73 -6.99 -2.04
CA SER A 193 -8.24 -7.51 -0.77
C SER A 193 -9.08 -8.77 -0.98
N GLU A 194 -9.02 -9.72 -0.05
CA GLU A 194 -9.77 -10.99 -0.11
C GLU A 194 -11.29 -10.76 -0.28
N GLN A 195 -11.82 -9.67 0.29
CA GLN A 195 -13.24 -9.34 0.22
C GLN A 195 -13.69 -8.99 -1.21
N LEU A 196 -12.86 -8.26 -1.96
CA LEU A 196 -13.20 -7.77 -3.30
C LEU A 196 -12.65 -8.66 -4.41
N GLU A 197 -11.63 -9.46 -4.13
CA GLU A 197 -11.06 -10.41 -5.08
C GLU A 197 -12.09 -11.39 -5.63
N LYS A 198 -13.04 -11.84 -4.79
CA LYS A 198 -14.12 -12.75 -5.18
C LYS A 198 -15.00 -12.16 -6.30
N TYR A 199 -15.23 -10.85 -6.29
CA TYR A 199 -16.10 -10.18 -7.25
C TYR A 199 -15.35 -9.75 -8.51
N VAL A 200 -14.12 -9.23 -8.36
CA VAL A 200 -13.42 -8.54 -9.45
C VAL A 200 -12.52 -9.47 -10.29
N ARG A 201 -12.11 -10.63 -9.74
CA ARG A 201 -11.32 -11.68 -10.42
C ARG A 201 -10.19 -11.10 -11.27
N ASN A 202 -10.27 -11.24 -12.61
CA ASN A 202 -9.22 -10.84 -13.55
C ASN A 202 -9.35 -9.40 -14.07
N CYS A 203 -10.43 -8.69 -13.73
CA CYS A 203 -10.73 -7.34 -14.22
C CYS A 203 -10.11 -6.22 -13.37
N LYS A 204 -9.34 -6.55 -12.32
CA LYS A 204 -8.77 -5.57 -11.36
C LYS A 204 -8.10 -4.37 -12.04
N GLY A 205 -7.20 -4.64 -13.00
CA GLY A 205 -6.50 -3.57 -13.72
C GLY A 205 -7.44 -2.71 -14.58
N LEU A 206 -8.45 -3.31 -15.20
CA LEU A 206 -9.41 -2.58 -16.04
C LEU A 206 -10.34 -1.72 -15.19
N ILE A 207 -10.75 -2.20 -14.00
CA ILE A 207 -11.54 -1.41 -13.05
C ILE A 207 -10.73 -0.23 -12.52
N CYS A 208 -9.46 -0.39 -12.15
CA CYS A 208 -8.61 0.74 -11.74
C CYS A 208 -8.55 1.80 -12.84
N MET A 209 -8.19 1.39 -14.06
CA MET A 209 -8.08 2.29 -15.21
C MET A 209 -9.40 3.01 -15.52
N ALA A 210 -10.53 2.31 -15.45
CA ALA A 210 -11.84 2.88 -15.67
C ALA A 210 -12.22 3.89 -14.57
N ALA A 211 -12.00 3.53 -13.30
CA ALA A 211 -12.30 4.40 -12.16
C ALA A 211 -11.48 5.70 -12.22
N ASP A 212 -10.17 5.60 -12.45
CA ASP A 212 -9.29 6.76 -12.55
C ASP A 212 -9.70 7.67 -13.73
N SER A 213 -10.07 7.07 -14.86
CA SER A 213 -10.54 7.82 -16.03
C SER A 213 -11.85 8.55 -15.73
N VAL A 214 -12.85 7.85 -15.17
CA VAL A 214 -14.15 8.43 -14.82
C VAL A 214 -13.99 9.59 -13.82
N LEU A 215 -13.17 9.42 -12.79
CA LEU A 215 -12.91 10.46 -11.81
C LEU A 215 -12.17 11.66 -12.43
N THR A 216 -11.22 11.42 -13.34
CA THR A 216 -10.52 12.49 -14.08
C THR A 216 -11.50 13.30 -14.93
N PHE A 217 -12.38 12.63 -15.69
CA PHE A 217 -13.43 13.28 -16.47
C PHE A 217 -14.41 14.05 -15.57
N ALA A 218 -14.83 13.46 -14.45
CA ALA A 218 -15.71 14.12 -13.50
C ALA A 218 -15.09 15.40 -12.93
N CYS A 219 -13.80 15.39 -12.55
CA CYS A 219 -13.06 16.57 -12.10
C CYS A 219 -13.07 17.68 -13.15
N VAL A 220 -12.77 17.34 -14.42
CA VAL A 220 -12.68 18.33 -15.50
C VAL A 220 -14.06 18.88 -15.86
N ILE A 221 -15.07 18.03 -15.99
CA ILE A 221 -16.45 18.44 -16.29
C ILE A 221 -16.97 19.34 -15.18
N TYR A 222 -16.87 18.93 -13.92
CA TYR A 222 -17.38 19.75 -12.82
C TYR A 222 -16.59 21.06 -12.67
N GLY A 223 -15.26 21.00 -12.77
CA GLY A 223 -14.40 22.18 -12.67
C GLY A 223 -14.71 23.22 -13.74
N THR A 224 -14.83 22.80 -15.01
CA THR A 224 -15.14 23.71 -16.12
C THR A 224 -16.56 24.22 -16.07
N LEU A 225 -17.55 23.39 -15.73
CA LEU A 225 -18.95 23.84 -15.58
C LEU A 225 -19.13 24.85 -14.44
N LYS A 226 -18.31 24.78 -13.40
CA LYS A 226 -18.41 25.66 -12.24
C LYS A 226 -17.61 26.95 -12.38
N TYR A 227 -16.44 26.88 -13.01
CA TYR A 227 -15.47 27.99 -12.99
C TYR A 227 -15.15 28.56 -14.38
N GLY A 228 -15.63 27.97 -15.46
CA GLY A 228 -15.34 28.39 -16.84
C GLY A 228 -16.55 28.38 -17.75
N ASP A 229 -16.29 28.50 -19.05
CA ASP A 229 -17.29 28.57 -20.11
C ASP A 229 -17.38 27.27 -20.94
N VAL A 230 -18.34 27.23 -21.88
CA VAL A 230 -18.53 26.07 -22.79
C VAL A 230 -17.29 25.78 -23.64
N VAL A 231 -16.51 26.81 -23.98
CA VAL A 231 -15.24 26.68 -24.69
C VAL A 231 -14.21 25.96 -23.81
N ASP A 232 -14.11 26.35 -22.54
CA ASP A 232 -13.20 25.70 -21.57
C ASP A 232 -13.58 24.25 -21.32
N LEU A 233 -14.88 23.93 -21.29
CA LEU A 233 -15.34 22.55 -21.19
C LEU A 233 -14.90 21.74 -22.41
N ARG A 234 -15.10 22.25 -23.63
CA ARG A 234 -14.65 21.57 -24.84
C ARG A 234 -13.14 21.34 -24.79
N ASP A 235 -12.39 22.37 -24.42
CA ASP A 235 -10.94 22.34 -24.47
C ASP A 235 -10.36 21.42 -23.37
N GLY A 236 -10.89 21.52 -22.16
CA GLY A 236 -10.57 20.63 -21.05
C GLY A 236 -10.92 19.17 -21.36
N MET A 237 -12.05 18.90 -22.01
CA MET A 237 -12.42 17.54 -22.42
C MET A 237 -11.46 16.98 -23.47
N LEU A 238 -11.07 17.78 -24.47
CA LEU A 238 -10.08 17.37 -25.47
C LEU A 238 -8.72 17.06 -24.84
N ALA A 239 -8.25 17.92 -23.93
CA ALA A 239 -7.01 17.69 -23.20
C ALA A 239 -7.09 16.41 -22.34
N THR A 240 -8.22 16.18 -21.67
CA THR A 240 -8.44 15.01 -20.83
C THR A 240 -8.45 13.71 -21.65
N VAL A 241 -9.17 13.70 -22.77
CA VAL A 241 -9.18 12.55 -23.70
C VAL A 241 -7.77 12.23 -24.16
N ALA A 242 -7.01 13.25 -24.56
CA ALA A 242 -5.65 13.05 -25.03
C ALA A 242 -4.75 12.49 -23.90
N CYS A 243 -4.79 13.04 -22.68
CA CYS A 243 -4.03 12.52 -21.53
C CYS A 243 -4.40 11.06 -21.21
N VAL A 244 -5.69 10.78 -21.07
CA VAL A 244 -6.21 9.44 -20.74
C VAL A 244 -5.86 8.44 -21.84
N ALA A 245 -5.88 8.83 -23.12
CA ALA A 245 -5.54 7.97 -24.25
C ALA A 245 -4.13 7.35 -24.16
N LEU A 246 -3.12 8.11 -23.72
CA LEU A 246 -1.78 7.57 -23.53
C LEU A 246 -1.74 6.51 -22.42
N VAL A 247 -2.37 6.80 -21.29
CA VAL A 247 -2.39 5.88 -20.13
C VAL A 247 -3.09 4.57 -20.54
N TRP A 248 -4.20 4.65 -21.28
CA TRP A 248 -4.86 3.47 -21.84
C TRP A 248 -4.02 2.73 -22.87
N ALA A 249 -3.35 3.43 -23.79
CA ALA A 249 -2.48 2.80 -24.77
C ALA A 249 -1.37 1.99 -24.08
N VAL A 250 -0.69 2.59 -23.10
CA VAL A 250 0.34 1.93 -22.30
C VAL A 250 -0.23 0.73 -21.54
N PHE A 251 -1.39 0.88 -20.89
CA PHE A 251 -2.07 -0.20 -20.18
C PHE A 251 -2.40 -1.38 -21.11
N LEU A 252 -2.96 -1.10 -22.30
CA LEU A 252 -3.33 -2.13 -23.27
C LEU A 252 -2.10 -2.87 -23.82
N ILE A 253 -1.02 -2.15 -24.13
CA ILE A 253 0.27 -2.74 -24.56
C ILE A 253 0.83 -3.66 -23.47
N ILE A 254 0.87 -3.21 -22.22
CA ILE A 254 1.45 -3.99 -21.12
C ILE A 254 0.60 -5.23 -20.83
N ARG A 255 -0.74 -5.07 -20.76
CA ARG A 255 -1.65 -6.10 -20.26
C ARG A 255 -2.07 -7.12 -21.32
N TYR A 256 -2.42 -6.67 -22.53
CA TYR A 256 -3.08 -7.53 -23.52
C TYR A 256 -2.17 -7.95 -24.67
N LEU A 257 -1.12 -7.19 -24.98
CA LEU A 257 -0.22 -7.55 -26.06
C LEU A 257 0.66 -8.76 -25.67
N LYS A 258 0.60 -9.82 -26.48
CA LYS A 258 1.36 -11.07 -26.25
C LYS A 258 2.73 -11.03 -26.94
N VAL A 259 3.58 -10.10 -26.52
CA VAL A 259 4.98 -9.95 -27.01
C VAL A 259 5.99 -9.92 -25.86
N ASN A 260 7.28 -10.08 -26.17
CA ASN A 260 8.35 -10.05 -25.16
C ASN A 260 8.40 -8.70 -24.44
N GLY A 261 8.91 -8.69 -23.19
CA GLY A 261 9.01 -7.48 -22.36
C GLY A 261 9.72 -6.32 -23.06
N PHE A 262 10.82 -6.58 -23.76
CA PHE A 262 11.54 -5.57 -24.55
C PHE A 262 10.67 -4.91 -25.63
N PHE A 263 9.86 -5.68 -26.35
CA PHE A 263 8.94 -5.14 -27.35
C PHE A 263 7.79 -4.36 -26.73
N LYS A 264 7.29 -4.79 -25.56
CA LYS A 264 6.29 -4.01 -24.81
C LYS A 264 6.84 -2.64 -24.42
N CYS A 265 8.04 -2.61 -23.84
CA CYS A 265 8.69 -1.36 -23.47
C CYS A 265 8.91 -0.46 -24.70
N ALA A 266 9.46 -1.00 -25.80
CA ALA A 266 9.65 -0.27 -27.04
C ALA A 266 8.34 0.35 -27.57
N LEU A 267 7.24 -0.41 -27.54
CA LEU A 267 5.93 0.07 -27.97
C LEU A 267 5.35 1.13 -27.02
N CYS A 268 5.57 1.03 -25.71
CA CYS A 268 5.16 2.09 -24.77
C CYS A 268 5.90 3.40 -25.08
N PHE A 269 7.22 3.35 -25.31
CA PHE A 269 7.99 4.54 -25.71
C PHE A 269 7.55 5.09 -27.06
N ALA A 270 7.27 4.24 -28.05
CA ALA A 270 6.73 4.67 -29.34
C ALA A 270 5.35 5.33 -29.19
N ALA A 271 4.46 4.78 -28.36
CA ALA A 271 3.18 5.40 -28.05
C ALA A 271 3.33 6.77 -27.38
N SER A 272 4.31 6.92 -26.46
CA SER A 272 4.64 8.20 -25.86
C SER A 272 5.17 9.22 -26.88
N VAL A 273 5.99 8.81 -27.86
CA VAL A 273 6.45 9.71 -28.95
C VAL A 273 5.28 10.24 -29.76
N VAL A 274 4.39 9.34 -30.20
CA VAL A 274 3.20 9.71 -30.97
C VAL A 274 2.31 10.66 -30.15
N TRP A 275 2.17 10.40 -28.86
CA TRP A 275 1.37 11.22 -27.97
C TRP A 275 1.97 12.63 -27.76
N VAL A 276 3.28 12.75 -27.50
CA VAL A 276 3.94 14.05 -27.36
C VAL A 276 3.76 14.85 -28.66
N ALA A 277 4.03 14.26 -29.81
CA ALA A 277 3.84 14.93 -31.09
C ALA A 277 2.38 15.40 -31.31
N ALA A 278 1.40 14.56 -30.95
CA ALA A 278 -0.02 14.92 -31.04
C ALA A 278 -0.38 16.07 -30.09
N MET A 279 0.14 16.06 -28.85
CA MET A 279 -0.10 17.12 -27.87
C MET A 279 0.56 18.43 -28.27
N THR A 280 1.76 18.41 -28.83
CA THR A 280 2.42 19.60 -29.37
C THR A 280 1.58 20.22 -30.48
N VAL A 281 1.05 19.41 -31.41
CA VAL A 281 0.14 19.91 -32.46
C VAL A 281 -1.15 20.48 -31.88
N LEU A 282 -1.77 19.78 -30.91
CA LEU A 282 -3.01 20.21 -30.27
C LEU A 282 -2.84 21.53 -29.50
N SER A 283 -1.78 21.64 -28.70
CA SER A 283 -1.44 22.84 -27.93
C SER A 283 -1.15 24.03 -28.85
N ASN A 284 -0.41 23.81 -29.94
CA ASN A 284 -0.09 24.85 -30.89
C ASN A 284 -1.31 25.29 -31.72
N ALA A 285 -2.23 24.38 -32.02
CA ALA A 285 -3.50 24.71 -32.65
C ALA A 285 -4.38 25.57 -31.73
N TRP A 286 -4.41 25.30 -30.42
CA TRP A 286 -5.09 26.17 -29.44
C TRP A 286 -4.49 27.57 -29.38
N ASN A 287 -3.18 27.69 -29.54
CA ASN A 287 -2.48 28.97 -29.58
C ASN A 287 -2.57 29.68 -30.95
N GLY A 288 -3.33 29.15 -31.91
CA GLY A 288 -3.55 29.77 -33.23
C GLY A 288 -2.35 29.71 -34.18
N MET A 289 -1.35 28.87 -33.92
CA MET A 289 -0.14 28.75 -34.75
C MET A 289 -0.37 27.89 -36.00
N LYS A 290 0.29 28.24 -37.11
CA LYS A 290 0.20 27.51 -38.38
C LYS A 290 1.06 26.24 -38.35
N LEU A 291 0.57 25.16 -38.98
CA LEU A 291 1.21 23.83 -39.02
C LEU A 291 2.68 23.84 -39.50
N SER A 292 3.04 24.79 -40.39
CA SER A 292 4.40 24.93 -40.92
C SER A 292 5.43 25.44 -39.90
N GLU A 293 5.00 26.17 -38.87
CA GLU A 293 5.89 26.66 -37.80
C GLU A 293 6.10 25.63 -36.68
N ILE A 294 5.24 24.61 -36.63
CA ILE A 294 5.21 23.56 -35.59
C ILE A 294 6.32 22.52 -35.76
N VAL A 295 6.70 22.21 -37.00
CA VAL A 295 7.68 21.15 -37.32
C VAL A 295 9.11 21.72 -37.49
N SER A 296 9.27 23.04 -37.34
CA SER A 296 10.58 23.68 -37.49
C SER A 296 11.45 23.48 -36.26
N VAL A 297 12.60 22.81 -36.43
CA VAL A 297 13.68 22.74 -35.42
C VAL A 297 14.21 24.13 -35.03
N LYS A 298 13.88 25.17 -35.81
CA LYS A 298 14.20 26.57 -35.52
C LYS A 298 13.04 27.36 -34.87
N GLY A 299 11.88 26.75 -34.61
CA GLY A 299 10.71 27.39 -33.97
C GLY A 299 10.89 27.72 -32.48
N ALA A 300 9.87 28.30 -31.84
CA ALA A 300 9.88 28.78 -30.45
C ALA A 300 10.33 27.68 -29.44
N ASP A 301 10.96 28.09 -28.33
CA ASP A 301 11.70 27.22 -27.41
C ASP A 301 10.95 25.96 -26.95
N ASN A 302 9.64 26.05 -26.65
CA ASN A 302 8.82 24.89 -26.24
C ASN A 302 8.74 23.79 -27.31
N SER A 303 8.56 24.15 -28.58
CA SER A 303 8.49 23.18 -29.68
C SER A 303 9.81 22.43 -29.88
N ARG A 304 10.95 23.06 -29.56
CA ARG A 304 12.26 22.44 -29.64
C ARG A 304 12.45 21.38 -28.56
N TYR A 305 12.02 21.64 -27.33
CA TYR A 305 12.10 20.66 -26.25
C TYR A 305 11.26 19.41 -26.53
N ASP A 306 10.04 19.58 -27.05
CA ASP A 306 9.18 18.45 -27.42
C ASP A 306 9.80 17.55 -28.50
N VAL A 307 10.43 18.15 -29.52
CA VAL A 307 11.14 17.41 -30.57
C VAL A 307 12.34 16.66 -29.99
N ILE A 308 13.12 17.28 -29.10
CA ILE A 308 14.25 16.63 -28.41
C ILE A 308 13.75 15.45 -27.58
N VAL A 309 12.67 15.62 -26.81
CA VAL A 309 12.05 14.55 -26.03
C VAL A 309 11.60 13.41 -26.94
N CYS A 310 10.95 13.71 -28.07
CA CYS A 310 10.53 12.71 -29.04
C CYS A 310 11.72 11.92 -29.62
N LEU A 311 12.82 12.59 -29.98
CA LEU A 311 14.03 11.93 -30.48
C LEU A 311 14.66 11.02 -29.43
N CYS A 312 14.73 11.46 -28.17
CA CYS A 312 15.23 10.66 -27.06
C CYS A 312 14.36 9.41 -26.84
N LEU A 313 13.05 9.57 -26.74
CA LEU A 313 12.10 8.46 -26.54
C LEU A 313 12.12 7.49 -27.73
N ALA A 314 12.20 7.99 -28.96
CA ALA A 314 12.31 7.17 -30.17
C ALA A 314 13.63 6.38 -30.22
N GLY A 315 14.74 7.00 -29.82
CA GLY A 315 16.04 6.34 -29.70
C GLY A 315 16.00 5.18 -28.69
N VAL A 316 15.42 5.41 -27.52
CA VAL A 316 15.21 4.36 -26.50
C VAL A 316 14.31 3.25 -27.04
N ALA A 317 13.21 3.59 -27.72
CA ALA A 317 12.32 2.61 -28.33
C ALA A 317 13.05 1.73 -29.36
N ALA A 318 13.88 2.32 -30.22
CA ALA A 318 14.65 1.60 -31.23
C ALA A 318 15.68 0.65 -30.61
N VAL A 319 16.43 1.09 -29.60
CA VAL A 319 17.40 0.25 -28.89
C VAL A 319 16.71 -0.94 -28.23
N LEU A 320 15.57 -0.72 -27.56
CA LEU A 320 14.80 -1.79 -26.92
C LEU A 320 14.20 -2.77 -27.93
N ALA A 321 13.74 -2.29 -29.09
CA ALA A 321 13.24 -3.14 -30.16
C ALA A 321 14.36 -4.03 -30.74
N ILE A 322 15.55 -3.47 -30.96
CA ILE A 322 16.74 -4.23 -31.40
C ILE A 322 17.13 -5.27 -30.35
N ALA A 323 17.22 -4.88 -29.08
CA ALA A 323 17.53 -5.81 -27.98
C ALA A 323 16.48 -6.93 -27.89
N GLY A 324 15.20 -6.62 -28.06
CA GLY A 324 14.11 -7.60 -28.11
C GLY A 324 14.21 -8.57 -29.28
N ALA A 325 14.63 -8.08 -30.46
CA ALA A 325 14.88 -8.91 -31.62
C ALA A 325 16.06 -9.86 -31.38
N VAL A 326 17.20 -9.34 -30.90
CA VAL A 326 18.40 -10.13 -30.56
C VAL A 326 18.06 -11.20 -29.52
N TYR A 327 17.34 -10.83 -28.44
CA TYR A 327 16.90 -11.77 -27.41
C TYR A 327 16.03 -12.90 -27.97
N LYS A 328 15.11 -12.59 -28.90
CA LYS A 328 14.26 -13.58 -29.57
C LYS A 328 15.09 -14.55 -30.43
N PHE A 329 16.14 -14.06 -31.09
CA PHE A 329 17.05 -14.89 -31.89
C PHE A 329 17.97 -15.77 -31.01
N VAL A 330 18.50 -15.24 -29.90
CA VAL A 330 19.35 -15.99 -28.97
C VAL A 330 18.60 -17.13 -28.28
N ARG A 331 17.33 -16.91 -27.89
CA ARG A 331 16.53 -17.92 -27.19
C ARG A 331 16.04 -19.06 -28.08
N LYS A 332 15.99 -18.88 -29.41
CA LYS A 332 15.70 -19.98 -30.35
C LYS A 332 16.82 -21.02 -30.46
N LYS A 333 17.99 -20.78 -29.86
CA LYS A 333 19.20 -21.60 -30.06
C LYS A 333 19.48 -22.79 -29.10
N PRO A 334 18.69 -23.13 -28.06
CA PRO A 334 18.91 -24.39 -27.34
C PRO A 334 17.64 -25.24 -27.27
N GLN A 335 17.37 -26.04 -28.31
CA GLN A 335 16.56 -27.26 -28.19
C GLN A 335 16.73 -28.28 -29.34
N ASP A 336 17.39 -27.91 -30.44
CA ASP A 336 17.73 -28.84 -31.54
C ASP A 336 19.24 -29.07 -31.69
N ARG A 337 19.89 -29.57 -30.63
CA ARG A 337 21.22 -30.20 -30.73
C ARG A 337 21.33 -31.40 -29.84
#